data_AF-A0A099KUV3-F1
#
_entry.id   AF-A0A099KUV3-F1
#
_cell.length_a   1.000
_cell.length_b   1.000
_cell.length_c   1.000
_cell.angle_alpha   90.00
_cell.angle_beta   90.00
_cell.angle_gamma   90.00
#
_symmetry.space_group_name_H-M   'P 1'
#
loop_
_entity.id
_entity.type
_entity.pdbx_description
1 polymer ?
#
loop_
_entity_poly.entity_id
_entity_poly.type
_entity_poly.pdbx_seq_one_letter_code
_entity_poly.pdbx_strand_id
1 'polypeptide(L)'
;MKIPLNLLLIVLACYVFPSQAWWFFSVNTASESVGVSPTHEKANDEWLKKRFSKQHQQLIPVVAVADIFFICNQVRKFDKADYKLNFLITEMDKNILAEKLGRCLGEDTMQSDVALNFGLLGCFQGQLAHLPKAEREQKMHLVKQAVSSLSHSERKKSFTQCVTEQSIHYLK
;
A
#
# COMPACT_ATOMS: atom_id res chain seq x y z
N MET A 1 7.56 46.22 54.62
CA MET A 1 8.92 46.23 54.03
C MET A 1 9.08 44.97 53.17
N LYS A 2 9.46 45.18 51.90
CA LYS A 2 10.04 44.24 50.91
C LYS A 2 9.12 43.18 50.23
N ILE A 3 8.58 43.59 49.08
CA ILE A 3 8.37 42.87 47.80
C ILE A 3 9.75 42.91 47.04
N PRO A 4 10.07 42.26 45.89
CA PRO A 4 9.36 41.31 44.98
C PRO A 4 10.16 40.07 44.50
N LEU A 5 9.54 39.34 43.54
CA LEU A 5 10.09 38.95 42.21
C LEU A 5 10.11 37.40 42.08
N ASN A 6 9.34 36.71 41.22
CA ASN A 6 8.88 37.02 39.87
C ASN A 6 7.59 36.23 39.58
N LEU A 7 6.49 36.94 39.35
CA LEU A 7 5.28 36.45 38.67
C LEU A 7 4.98 37.50 37.60
N LEU A 8 5.13 37.13 36.34
CA LEU A 8 5.20 38.02 35.18
C LEU A 8 4.73 37.15 34.00
N LEU A 9 3.73 37.43 33.16
CA LEU A 9 2.76 38.51 32.94
C LEU A 9 1.59 37.85 32.16
N ILE A 10 0.34 38.08 32.52
CA ILE A 10 -0.57 39.10 31.94
C ILE A 10 -0.85 38.91 30.44
N VAL A 11 -2.09 38.47 30.22
CA VAL A 11 -2.96 38.65 29.06
C VAL A 11 -2.93 40.10 28.55
N LEU A 12 -2.60 40.32 27.28
CA LEU A 12 -3.04 41.53 26.58
C LEU A 12 -2.99 41.39 25.05
N ALA A 13 -4.16 41.67 24.47
CA ALA A 13 -4.40 42.29 23.17
C ALA A 13 -4.08 41.52 21.89
N CYS A 14 -5.17 41.08 21.25
CA CYS A 14 -5.38 41.23 19.81
C CYS A 14 -4.89 42.61 19.35
N TYR A 15 -3.74 42.64 18.68
CA TYR A 15 -3.38 43.74 17.79
C TYR A 15 -3.33 43.21 16.36
N VAL A 16 -4.31 43.71 15.61
CA VAL A 16 -4.27 43.89 14.16
C VAL A 16 -2.89 44.43 13.77
N PHE A 17 -2.09 43.62 13.08
CA PHE A 17 -0.97 44.15 12.31
C PHE A 17 -1.46 44.46 10.88
N PRO A 18 -1.18 45.68 10.39
CA PRO A 18 -1.73 46.19 9.16
C PRO A 18 -1.04 45.58 7.95
N SER A 19 -1.84 45.43 6.90
CA SER A 19 -1.50 45.25 5.51
C SER A 19 -0.16 45.88 5.12
N GLN A 20 0.80 45.05 4.73
CA GLN A 20 1.92 45.46 3.89
C GLN A 20 1.88 44.52 2.68
N ALA A 21 1.14 44.93 1.66
CA ALA A 21 1.12 44.27 0.37
C ALA A 21 2.52 44.36 -0.25
N TRP A 22 3.28 43.28 -0.19
CA TRP A 22 4.47 43.06 -1.02
C TRP A 22 4.06 42.15 -2.18
N TRP A 23 3.01 42.57 -2.88
CA TRP A 23 2.73 42.17 -4.24
C TRP A 23 3.28 43.31 -5.11
N PHE A 24 3.93 42.97 -6.22
CA PHE A 24 4.54 43.87 -7.22
C PHE A 24 6.00 44.29 -7.00
N PHE A 25 6.91 43.32 -7.10
CA PHE A 25 8.08 43.50 -7.97
C PHE A 25 8.20 42.26 -8.87
N SER A 26 7.53 42.31 -10.02
CA SER A 26 7.82 41.41 -11.14
C SER A 26 9.17 41.82 -11.72
N VAL A 27 10.23 41.15 -11.30
CA VAL A 27 11.45 41.09 -12.12
C VAL A 27 11.11 40.17 -13.29
N ASN A 28 10.88 40.75 -14.46
CA ASN A 28 10.82 40.00 -15.72
C ASN A 28 12.23 39.49 -16.05
N THR A 29 12.65 38.40 -15.40
CA THR A 29 13.68 37.56 -15.98
C THR A 29 13.00 36.78 -17.08
N ALA A 30 13.21 37.20 -18.33
CA ALA A 30 12.88 36.37 -19.48
C ALA A 30 13.78 35.12 -19.42
N SER A 31 13.31 34.09 -18.73
CA SER A 31 13.72 32.73 -19.04
C SER A 31 13.09 32.42 -20.39
N GLU A 32 13.92 32.26 -21.42
CA GLU A 32 13.51 31.54 -22.62
C GLU A 32 12.93 30.20 -22.14
N SER A 33 11.61 30.07 -22.18
CA SER A 33 10.99 28.76 -22.13
C SER A 33 11.48 28.05 -23.37
N VAL A 34 12.46 27.15 -23.20
CA VAL A 34 12.72 26.11 -24.19
C VAL A 34 11.37 25.48 -24.46
N GLY A 35 10.79 25.82 -25.61
CA GLY A 35 9.44 25.40 -25.97
C GLY A 35 9.45 23.89 -26.16
N VAL A 36 9.21 23.16 -25.07
CA VAL A 36 8.89 21.74 -25.16
C VAL A 36 7.56 21.68 -25.90
N SER A 37 7.61 21.17 -27.12
CA SER A 37 6.45 21.05 -27.99
C SER A 37 5.32 20.30 -27.24
N PRO A 38 4.08 20.83 -27.18
CA PRO A 38 2.98 20.23 -26.43
C PRO A 38 2.61 18.81 -26.90
N THR A 39 3.04 18.42 -28.09
CA THR A 39 2.95 17.04 -28.61
C THR A 39 3.91 16.06 -27.93
N HIS A 40 5.09 16.51 -27.48
CA HIS A 40 6.07 15.66 -26.81
C HIS A 40 5.67 15.35 -25.35
N GLU A 41 5.04 16.31 -24.67
CA GLU A 41 4.53 16.13 -23.30
C GLU A 41 3.39 15.10 -23.24
N LYS A 42 2.41 15.21 -24.15
CA LYS A 42 1.30 14.23 -24.23
C LYS A 42 1.79 12.82 -24.58
N ALA A 43 2.71 12.69 -25.52
CA ALA A 43 3.28 11.40 -25.90
C ALA A 43 4.06 10.76 -24.73
N ASN A 44 4.77 11.56 -23.94
CA ASN A 44 5.48 11.11 -22.75
C ASN A 44 4.51 10.63 -21.65
N ASP A 45 3.44 11.37 -21.39
CA ASP A 45 2.42 11.02 -20.40
C ASP A 45 1.67 9.72 -20.74
N GLU A 46 1.32 9.54 -22.02
CA GLU A 46 0.69 8.30 -22.50
C GLU A 46 1.64 7.10 -22.37
N TRP A 47 2.92 7.30 -22.68
CA TRP A 47 3.94 6.27 -22.51
C TRP A 47 4.10 5.87 -21.04
N LEU A 48 4.18 6.85 -20.13
CA LEU A 48 4.27 6.61 -18.69
C LEU A 48 3.07 5.80 -18.19
N LYS A 49 1.84 6.25 -18.51
CA LYS A 49 0.61 5.55 -18.14
C LYS A 49 0.63 4.10 -18.64
N LYS A 50 0.96 3.89 -19.92
CA LYS A 50 1.01 2.55 -20.52
C LYS A 50 2.05 1.65 -19.85
N ARG A 51 3.22 2.20 -19.52
CA ARG A 51 4.28 1.47 -18.82
C ARG A 51 3.83 1.04 -17.43
N PHE A 52 3.33 1.97 -16.61
CA PHE A 52 2.88 1.66 -15.25
C PHE A 52 1.69 0.69 -15.26
N SER A 53 0.73 0.84 -16.18
CA SER A 53 -0.37 -0.11 -16.33
C SER A 53 0.13 -1.53 -16.65
N LYS A 54 1.11 -1.67 -17.55
CA LYS A 54 1.68 -2.99 -17.89
C LYS A 54 2.41 -3.61 -16.71
N GLN A 55 3.22 -2.82 -15.99
CA GLN A 55 3.93 -3.30 -14.80
C GLN A 55 2.95 -3.74 -13.71
N HIS A 56 1.90 -2.95 -13.47
CA HIS A 56 0.86 -3.25 -12.49
C HIS A 56 0.15 -4.56 -12.81
N GLN A 57 -0.32 -4.71 -14.05
CA GLN A 57 -0.97 -5.94 -14.52
C GLN A 57 -0.09 -7.19 -14.35
N GLN A 58 1.24 -7.05 -14.54
CA GLN A 58 2.18 -8.16 -14.36
C GLN A 58 2.46 -8.49 -12.88
N LEU A 59 2.34 -7.51 -11.98
CA LEU A 59 2.55 -7.70 -10.54
C LEU A 59 1.36 -8.34 -9.83
N ILE A 60 0.12 -8.02 -10.23
CA ILE A 60 -1.10 -8.57 -9.63
C ILE A 60 -1.04 -10.09 -9.39
N PRO A 61 -0.70 -10.94 -10.39
CA PRO A 61 -0.66 -12.39 -10.18
C PRO A 61 0.48 -12.82 -9.23
N VAL A 62 1.61 -12.11 -9.21
CA VAL A 62 2.72 -12.40 -8.28
C VAL A 62 2.31 -12.11 -6.85
N VAL A 63 1.69 -10.95 -6.61
CA VAL A 63 1.16 -10.55 -5.31
C VAL A 63 0.10 -11.55 -4.83
N ALA A 64 -0.84 -11.93 -5.69
CA ALA A 64 -1.88 -12.91 -5.35
C ALA A 64 -1.30 -14.26 -4.91
N VAL A 65 -0.32 -14.80 -5.63
CA VAL A 65 0.34 -16.06 -5.25
C VAL A 65 1.11 -15.89 -3.93
N ALA A 66 1.79 -14.76 -3.73
CA ALA A 66 2.52 -14.47 -2.51
C ALA A 66 1.61 -14.40 -1.28
N ASP A 67 0.47 -13.70 -1.37
CA ASP A 67 -0.47 -13.57 -0.26
C ASP A 67 -1.06 -14.93 0.16
N ILE A 68 -1.46 -15.75 -0.82
CA ILE A 68 -2.00 -17.09 -0.55
C ILE A 68 -0.90 -17.95 0.10
N PHE A 69 0.30 -17.98 -0.49
CA PHE A 69 1.39 -18.81 0.02
C PHE A 69 1.81 -18.39 1.43
N PHE A 70 1.90 -17.08 1.68
CA PHE A 70 2.33 -16.54 2.97
C PHE A 70 1.46 -17.05 4.13
N ILE A 71 0.12 -16.98 3.99
CA ILE A 71 -0.78 -17.49 5.03
C ILE A 71 -0.84 -19.02 5.01
N CYS A 72 -0.87 -19.64 3.82
CA CYS A 72 -0.84 -21.09 3.72
C CYS A 72 0.35 -21.69 4.48
N ASN A 73 1.54 -21.11 4.31
CA ASN A 73 2.76 -21.56 4.97
C ASN A 73 2.69 -21.42 6.49
N GLN A 74 2.16 -20.30 6.99
CA GLN A 74 1.99 -20.08 8.43
C GLN A 74 1.01 -21.09 9.05
N VAL A 75 -0.11 -21.35 8.37
CA VAL A 75 -1.17 -22.24 8.87
C VAL A 75 -0.75 -23.71 8.78
N ARG A 76 -0.23 -24.13 7.63
CA ARG A 76 0.09 -25.54 7.35
C ARG A 76 1.51 -25.91 7.74
N LYS A 77 2.36 -24.94 8.06
CA LYS A 77 3.77 -25.14 8.45
C LYS A 77 4.53 -26.00 7.44
N PHE A 78 4.24 -25.77 6.16
CA PHE A 78 4.78 -26.56 5.05
C PHE A 78 6.29 -26.34 4.89
N ASP A 79 6.71 -25.08 4.84
CA ASP A 79 8.10 -24.65 4.82
C ASP A 79 8.49 -24.13 6.21
N LYS A 80 9.69 -24.50 6.67
CA LYS A 80 10.23 -24.07 7.98
C LYS A 80 10.75 -22.63 7.95
N ALA A 81 10.90 -22.05 6.76
CA ALA A 81 11.34 -20.66 6.62
C ALA A 81 10.24 -19.67 7.01
N ASP A 82 10.61 -18.66 7.81
CA ASP A 82 9.76 -17.51 8.13
C ASP A 82 9.94 -16.40 7.08
N TYR A 83 9.22 -16.53 5.97
CA TYR A 83 9.30 -15.58 4.87
C TYR A 83 8.57 -14.28 5.21
N LYS A 84 9.20 -13.13 4.95
CA LYS A 84 8.50 -11.84 4.92
C LYS A 84 7.69 -11.72 3.63
N LEU A 85 6.46 -11.19 3.70
CA LEU A 85 5.61 -11.01 2.52
C LEU A 85 6.29 -10.18 1.41
N ASN A 86 7.01 -9.11 1.76
CA ASN A 86 7.77 -8.32 0.78
C ASN A 86 8.79 -9.17 0.01
N PHE A 87 9.52 -10.06 0.70
CA PHE A 87 10.50 -10.94 0.06
C PHE A 87 9.84 -11.87 -0.96
N LEU A 88 8.69 -12.44 -0.62
CA LEU A 88 7.91 -13.30 -1.53
C LEU A 88 7.51 -12.57 -2.81
N ILE A 89 7.21 -11.27 -2.72
CA ILE A 89 6.73 -10.47 -3.85
C ILE A 89 7.89 -9.93 -4.70
N THR A 90 8.96 -9.43 -4.06
CA THR A 90 9.99 -8.65 -4.75
C THR A 90 11.27 -9.41 -5.07
N GLU A 91 11.52 -10.53 -4.39
CA GLU A 91 12.80 -11.24 -4.45
C GLU A 91 12.67 -12.72 -4.83
N MET A 92 11.63 -13.41 -4.36
CA MET A 92 11.42 -14.81 -4.70
C MET A 92 11.11 -14.99 -6.20
N ASP A 93 11.78 -15.95 -6.84
CA ASP A 93 11.43 -16.31 -8.22
C ASP A 93 9.95 -16.75 -8.30
N LYS A 94 9.23 -16.21 -9.28
CA LYS A 94 7.79 -16.44 -9.44
C LYS A 94 7.42 -17.91 -9.65
N ASN A 95 8.29 -18.70 -10.28
CA ASN A 95 8.01 -20.12 -10.53
C ASN A 95 8.26 -20.92 -9.26
N ILE A 96 9.32 -20.60 -8.49
CA ILE A 96 9.56 -21.17 -7.17
C ILE A 96 8.40 -20.84 -6.23
N LEU A 97 7.93 -19.60 -6.22
CA LEU A 97 6.78 -19.19 -5.42
C LEU A 97 5.51 -19.97 -5.78
N ALA A 98 5.22 -20.12 -7.08
CA ALA A 98 4.08 -20.89 -7.56
C ALA A 98 4.18 -22.38 -7.19
N GLU A 99 5.37 -22.99 -7.30
CA GLU A 99 5.62 -24.38 -6.89
C GLU A 99 5.40 -24.57 -5.39
N LYS A 100 5.96 -23.68 -4.57
CA LYS A 100 5.74 -23.68 -3.12
C LYS A 100 4.27 -23.54 -2.77
N LEU A 101 3.55 -22.65 -3.46
CA LEU A 101 2.12 -22.50 -3.26
C LEU A 101 1.35 -23.78 -3.60
N GLY A 102 1.60 -24.35 -4.77
CA GLY A 102 0.95 -25.60 -5.19
C GLY A 102 1.14 -26.72 -4.17
N ARG A 103 2.36 -26.89 -3.66
CA ARG A 103 2.63 -27.86 -2.60
C ARG A 103 1.96 -27.53 -1.28
N CYS A 104 1.92 -26.26 -0.90
CA CYS A 104 1.28 -25.83 0.34
C CYS A 104 -0.25 -26.07 0.30
N LEU A 105 -0.89 -25.79 -0.84
CA LEU A 105 -2.33 -26.01 -1.04
C LEU A 105 -2.70 -27.49 -1.13
N GLY A 106 -1.80 -28.36 -1.60
CA GLY A 106 -2.09 -29.78 -1.77
C GLY A 106 -3.23 -29.97 -2.78
N GLU A 107 -4.35 -30.56 -2.33
CA GLU A 107 -5.53 -30.81 -3.17
C GLU A 107 -6.42 -29.57 -3.38
N ASP A 108 -6.23 -28.51 -2.58
CA ASP A 108 -7.01 -27.28 -2.73
C ASP A 108 -6.61 -26.53 -4.00
N THR A 109 -7.59 -26.26 -4.87
CA THR A 109 -7.33 -25.42 -6.04
C THR A 109 -7.11 -23.96 -5.61
N MET A 110 -6.41 -23.19 -6.44
CA MET A 110 -6.24 -21.74 -6.27
C MET A 110 -7.54 -20.96 -6.14
N GLN A 111 -8.64 -21.49 -6.67
CA GLN A 111 -9.96 -20.85 -6.59
C GLN A 111 -10.79 -21.37 -5.42
N SER A 112 -10.35 -22.39 -4.67
CA SER A 112 -11.08 -22.90 -3.52
C SER A 112 -11.32 -21.82 -2.46
N ASP A 113 -12.36 -22.00 -1.67
CA ASP A 113 -12.64 -21.15 -0.50
C ASP A 113 -11.45 -21.06 0.45
N VAL A 114 -10.71 -22.17 0.62
CA VAL A 114 -9.51 -22.23 1.46
C VAL A 114 -8.41 -21.34 0.91
N ALA A 115 -8.08 -21.45 -0.38
CA ALA A 115 -7.06 -20.64 -1.02
C ALA A 115 -7.44 -19.15 -1.05
N LEU A 116 -8.71 -18.83 -1.35
CA LEU A 116 -9.20 -17.45 -1.32
C LEU A 116 -9.14 -16.85 0.09
N ASN A 117 -9.44 -17.62 1.13
CA ASN A 117 -9.30 -17.16 2.51
C ASN A 117 -7.84 -16.87 2.86
N PHE A 118 -6.90 -17.73 2.46
CA PHE A 118 -5.47 -17.46 2.63
C PHE A 118 -5.04 -16.19 1.91
N GLY A 119 -5.46 -16.01 0.65
CA GLY A 119 -5.15 -14.82 -0.14
C GLY A 119 -5.69 -13.54 0.50
N LEU A 120 -6.95 -13.53 0.93
CA LEU A 120 -7.56 -12.39 1.61
C LEU A 120 -6.80 -12.03 2.89
N LEU A 121 -6.51 -13.02 3.73
CA LEU A 121 -5.78 -12.79 4.98
C LEU A 121 -4.35 -12.29 4.72
N GLY A 122 -3.68 -12.80 3.69
CA GLY A 122 -2.33 -12.38 3.30
C GLY A 122 -2.32 -10.93 2.84
N CYS A 123 -3.25 -10.57 1.96
CA CYS A 123 -3.38 -9.22 1.45
C CYS A 123 -3.67 -8.22 2.58
N PHE A 124 -4.61 -8.50 3.48
CA PHE A 124 -4.90 -7.62 4.62
C PHE A 124 -3.72 -7.53 5.60
N GLN A 125 -2.96 -8.61 5.81
CA GLN A 125 -1.74 -8.54 6.61
C GLN A 125 -0.70 -7.62 5.98
N GLY A 126 -0.62 -7.57 4.64
CA GLY A 126 0.16 -6.59 3.89
C GLY A 126 -0.37 -5.17 4.05
N GLN A 127 -1.67 -4.93 3.82
CA GLN A 127 -2.30 -3.61 3.93
C GLN A 127 -2.15 -2.98 5.33
N LEU A 128 -2.21 -3.81 6.38
CA LEU A 128 -2.11 -3.37 7.77
C LEU A 128 -0.67 -3.36 8.31
N ALA A 129 0.35 -3.59 7.47
CA ALA A 129 1.75 -3.69 7.90
C ALA A 129 2.30 -2.38 8.50
N HIS A 130 1.71 -1.23 8.19
CA HIS A 130 2.09 0.07 8.73
C HIS A 130 1.62 0.29 10.19
N LEU A 131 0.67 -0.51 10.67
CA LEU A 131 0.12 -0.37 12.01
C LEU A 131 0.98 -1.06 13.07
N PRO A 132 0.95 -0.59 14.35
CA PRO A 132 1.53 -1.30 15.48
C PRO A 132 0.97 -2.72 15.62
N LYS A 133 1.76 -3.63 16.21
CA LYS A 133 1.42 -5.06 16.30
C LYS A 133 0.05 -5.32 16.95
N ALA A 134 -0.23 -4.71 18.10
CA ALA A 134 -1.47 -4.92 18.83
C ALA A 134 -2.70 -4.46 18.02
N GLU A 135 -2.61 -3.30 17.37
CA GLU A 135 -3.69 -2.78 16.52
C GLU A 135 -3.89 -3.65 15.27
N ARG A 136 -2.79 -4.11 14.67
CA ARG A 136 -2.83 -5.03 13.52
C ARG A 136 -3.52 -6.34 13.88
N GLU A 137 -3.19 -6.93 15.03
CA GLU A 137 -3.82 -8.16 15.52
C GLU A 137 -5.32 -7.98 15.75
N GLN A 138 -5.73 -6.87 16.37
CA GLN A 138 -7.14 -6.54 16.55
C GLN A 138 -7.88 -6.39 15.21
N LYS A 139 -7.32 -5.66 14.25
CA LYS A 139 -7.95 -5.50 12.92
C LYS A 139 -7.98 -6.80 12.14
N MET A 140 -6.94 -7.63 12.23
CA MET A 140 -6.94 -8.96 11.61
C MET A 140 -7.99 -9.89 12.20
N HIS A 141 -8.40 -9.72 13.46
CA HIS A 141 -9.54 -10.45 14.00
C HIS A 141 -10.84 -10.08 13.28
N LEU A 142 -11.09 -8.79 13.07
CA LEU A 142 -12.27 -8.30 12.34
C LEU A 142 -12.26 -8.78 10.88
N VAL A 143 -11.09 -8.76 10.23
CA VAL A 143 -10.92 -9.28 8.86
C VAL A 143 -11.30 -10.75 8.80
N LYS A 144 -10.82 -11.59 9.72
CA LYS A 144 -11.15 -13.03 9.76
C LYS A 144 -12.65 -13.25 9.89
N GLN A 145 -13.32 -12.49 10.75
CA GLN A 145 -14.77 -12.56 10.91
C GLN A 145 -15.48 -12.18 9.61
N ALA A 146 -15.13 -11.05 9.01
CA ALA A 146 -15.74 -10.59 7.75
C ALA A 146 -15.55 -11.63 6.62
N VAL A 147 -14.33 -12.11 6.40
CA VAL A 147 -14.01 -13.11 5.36
C VAL A 147 -14.82 -14.40 5.53
N SER A 148 -15.03 -14.85 6.78
CA SER A 148 -15.84 -16.04 7.05
C SER A 148 -17.32 -15.90 6.67
N SER A 149 -17.86 -14.68 6.72
CA SER A 149 -19.25 -14.40 6.32
C SER A 149 -19.47 -14.20 4.82
N LEU A 150 -18.39 -14.02 4.03
CA LEU A 150 -18.50 -13.83 2.59
C LEU A 150 -18.83 -15.14 1.88
N SER A 151 -19.70 -15.05 0.87
CA SER A 151 -19.85 -16.09 -0.14
C SER A 151 -18.59 -16.24 -1.00
N HIS A 152 -18.48 -17.35 -1.72
CA HIS A 152 -17.36 -17.61 -2.62
C HIS A 152 -17.11 -16.49 -3.64
N SER A 153 -18.18 -15.99 -4.28
CA SER A 153 -18.08 -14.94 -5.30
C SER A 153 -17.61 -13.61 -4.69
N GLU A 154 -18.07 -13.30 -3.48
CA GLU A 154 -17.61 -12.13 -2.72
C GLU A 154 -16.14 -12.26 -2.33
N ARG A 155 -15.70 -13.44 -1.85
CA ARG A 155 -14.28 -13.67 -1.56
C ARG A 155 -13.41 -13.46 -2.79
N LYS A 156 -13.81 -14.02 -3.94
CA LYS A 156 -13.09 -13.85 -5.20
C LYS A 156 -13.01 -12.37 -5.62
N LYS A 157 -14.12 -11.64 -5.52
CA LYS A 157 -14.18 -10.21 -5.83
C LYS A 157 -13.30 -9.39 -4.88
N SER A 158 -13.45 -9.59 -3.57
CA SER A 158 -12.66 -8.92 -2.54
C SER A 158 -11.17 -9.22 -2.68
N PHE A 159 -10.80 -10.48 -2.96
CA PHE A 159 -9.40 -10.84 -3.13
C PHE A 159 -8.80 -10.15 -4.35
N THR A 160 -9.50 -10.20 -5.48
CA THR A 160 -9.08 -9.52 -6.72
C THR A 160 -8.88 -8.03 -6.49
N GLN A 161 -9.81 -7.36 -5.80
CA GLN A 161 -9.68 -5.95 -5.47
C GLN A 161 -8.47 -5.69 -4.57
N CYS A 162 -8.32 -6.46 -3.50
CA CYS A 162 -7.25 -6.31 -2.51
C CYS A 162 -5.87 -6.43 -3.16
N VAL A 163 -5.62 -7.47 -3.98
CA VAL A 163 -4.31 -7.64 -4.65
C VAL A 163 -4.06 -6.60 -5.74
N THR A 164 -5.13 -6.09 -6.37
CA THR A 164 -5.04 -5.00 -7.35
C THR A 164 -4.58 -3.71 -6.67
N GLU A 165 -5.12 -3.39 -5.50
CA GLU A 165 -4.69 -2.24 -4.70
C GLU A 165 -3.28 -2.45 -4.14
N GLN A 166 -3.02 -3.62 -3.56
CA GLN A 166 -1.73 -3.94 -2.93
C GLN A 166 -0.57 -3.90 -3.93
N SER A 167 -0.78 -4.38 -5.16
CA SER A 167 0.27 -4.41 -6.20
C SER A 167 0.78 -3.02 -6.61
N ILE A 168 0.01 -1.95 -6.37
CA ILE A 168 0.46 -0.57 -6.60
C ILE A 168 1.69 -0.25 -5.75
N HIS A 169 1.77 -0.78 -4.52
CA HIS A 169 2.89 -0.55 -3.60
C HIS A 169 4.21 -1.20 -4.07
N TYR A 170 4.16 -2.06 -5.08
CA TYR A 170 5.31 -2.80 -5.59
C TYR A 170 5.75 -2.34 -6.99
N LEU A 171 5.15 -1.26 -7.52
CA LEU A 171 5.57 -0.65 -8.77
C LEU A 171 6.96 0.00 -8.62
N LYS A 172 7.76 -0.09 -9.68
CA LYS A 172 9.12 0.47 -9.79
C LYS A 172 9.28 1.30 -11.06
#